data_AF-A0A2A9CJL3-F1
#
_entry.id   AF-A0A2A9CJL3-F1
#
_cell.length_a   1.000
_cell.length_b   1.000
_cell.length_c   1.000
_cell.angle_alpha   90.00
_cell.angle_beta   90.00
_cell.angle_gamma   90.00
#
_symmetry.space_group_name_H-M   'P 1'
#
loop_
_entity.id
_entity.type
_entity.pdbx_description
1 polymer ?
#
loop_
_entity_poly.entity_id
_entity_poly.type
_entity_poly.pdbx_seq_one_letter_code
_entity_poly.pdbx_strand_id
1 'polypeptide(L)'
;MLYKWERVASILKNCNGYSLLDGLIALSILTLLSSGALPIYVQLYEERMSIQTRKEAILLLDHYWNDFVLNNVVPPKQEILEGTAFYLTETPNGLCISYNEEKKDELLICRSLPHEK
;
A
#
# COMPACT_ATOMS: atom_id res chain seq x y z
N MET A 1 -29.86 -22.26 -49.54
CA MET A 1 -28.62 -22.43 -48.74
C MET A 1 -28.62 -21.69 -47.40
N LEU A 2 -29.68 -20.95 -47.02
CA LEU A 2 -29.77 -20.24 -45.74
C LEU A 2 -30.01 -21.15 -44.51
N TYR A 3 -30.78 -22.24 -44.68
CA TYR A 3 -31.19 -23.13 -43.58
C TYR A 3 -30.07 -23.90 -42.86
N LYS A 4 -28.87 -24.01 -43.45
CA LYS A 4 -27.77 -24.77 -42.85
C LYS A 4 -27.03 -23.95 -41.78
N TRP A 5 -26.97 -22.63 -41.96
CA TRP A 5 -26.27 -21.73 -41.05
C TRP A 5 -27.07 -21.43 -39.77
N GLU A 6 -28.39 -21.27 -39.88
CA GLU A 6 -29.27 -21.10 -38.71
C GLU A 6 -29.26 -22.32 -37.78
N ARG A 7 -29.17 -23.53 -38.34
CA ARG A 7 -29.10 -24.78 -37.56
C ARG A 7 -27.78 -24.89 -36.79
N VAL A 8 -26.66 -24.48 -37.39
CA VAL A 8 -25.35 -24.45 -36.71
C VAL A 8 -25.33 -23.39 -35.62
N ALA A 9 -25.90 -22.21 -35.86
CA ALA A 9 -26.02 -21.15 -34.86
C ALA A 9 -26.89 -21.55 -33.65
N SER A 10 -27.88 -22.42 -33.85
CA SER A 10 -28.70 -23.00 -32.76
C SER A 10 -27.94 -24.04 -31.92
N ILE A 11 -26.96 -24.76 -32.48
CA ILE A 11 -26.20 -25.82 -31.80
C ILE A 11 -25.09 -25.22 -30.91
N LEU A 12 -24.63 -24.01 -31.22
CA LEU A 12 -23.60 -23.27 -30.47
C LEU A 12 -24.12 -22.54 -29.23
N LYS A 13 -25.42 -22.64 -28.93
CA LYS A 13 -26.05 -22.08 -27.72
C LYS A 13 -26.14 -23.15 -26.65
N ASN A 14 -25.76 -22.79 -25.42
CA ASN A 14 -26.01 -23.62 -24.24
C ASN A 14 -27.54 -23.75 -24.01
N CYS A 15 -27.98 -24.74 -23.23
CA CYS A 15 -29.38 -24.98 -22.86
C CYS A 15 -30.05 -23.78 -22.17
N ASN A 16 -29.27 -22.81 -21.69
CA ASN A 16 -29.72 -21.53 -21.12
C ASN A 16 -29.81 -20.38 -22.15
N GLY A 17 -29.61 -20.66 -23.44
CA GLY A 17 -29.73 -19.69 -24.54
C GLY A 17 -28.48 -18.86 -24.84
N TYR A 18 -27.44 -18.91 -24.00
CA TYR A 18 -26.18 -18.18 -24.21
C TYR A 18 -25.31 -18.83 -25.28
N SER A 19 -24.81 -18.01 -26.20
CA SER A 19 -23.82 -18.40 -27.20
C SER A 19 -22.40 -18.30 -26.64
N LEU A 20 -21.47 -19.08 -27.19
CA LEU A 20 -20.04 -18.93 -26.91
C LEU A 20 -19.55 -17.50 -27.17
N LEU A 21 -20.13 -16.82 -28.18
CA LEU A 21 -19.86 -15.41 -28.47
C LEU A 21 -20.23 -14.48 -27.31
N ASP A 22 -21.35 -14.72 -26.63
CA ASP A 22 -21.79 -13.92 -25.49
C ASP A 22 -20.80 -14.04 -24.33
N GLY A 23 -20.24 -15.24 -24.13
CA GLY A 23 -19.17 -15.48 -23.16
C GLY A 23 -17.88 -14.73 -23.51
N LEU A 24 -17.48 -14.71 -24.79
CA LEU A 24 -16.31 -13.95 -25.24
C LEU A 24 -16.48 -12.44 -25.08
N ILE A 25 -17.69 -11.91 -25.33
CA ILE A 25 -18.02 -10.49 -25.12
C ILE A 25 -18.00 -10.15 -23.63
N ALA A 26 -18.57 -11.01 -22.77
CA ALA A 26 -18.52 -10.80 -21.33
C ALA A 26 -17.06 -10.80 -20.81
N LEU A 27 -16.23 -11.73 -21.31
CA LEU A 27 -14.81 -11.77 -20.96
C LEU A 27 -14.04 -10.54 -21.46
N SER A 28 -14.33 -10.02 -22.66
CA SER A 28 -13.65 -8.84 -23.19
C SER A 28 -14.01 -7.57 -22.41
N ILE A 29 -15.26 -7.45 -21.96
CA ILE A 29 -15.67 -6.36 -21.07
C ILE A 29 -14.99 -6.50 -19.71
N LEU A 30 -14.94 -7.71 -19.16
CA LEU A 30 -14.29 -7.98 -17.88
C LEU A 30 -12.78 -7.65 -17.93
N THR A 31 -12.08 -8.04 -18.99
CA THR A 31 -10.65 -7.76 -19.14
C THR A 31 -10.40 -6.26 -19.24
N LEU A 32 -11.20 -5.52 -20.02
CA LEU A 32 -11.10 -4.06 -20.11
C LEU A 32 -11.27 -3.39 -18.74
N LEU A 33 -12.33 -3.75 -18.01
CA LEU A 33 -12.61 -3.20 -16.68
C LEU A 33 -11.49 -3.53 -15.69
N SER A 34 -11.03 -4.78 -15.69
CA SER A 34 -9.94 -5.22 -14.81
C SER A 34 -8.64 -4.47 -15.13
N SER A 35 -8.31 -4.26 -16.41
CA SER A 35 -7.08 -3.57 -16.81
C SER A 35 -7.05 -2.10 -16.37
N GLY A 36 -8.21 -1.45 -16.30
CA GLY A 36 -8.31 -0.08 -15.80
C GLY A 36 -8.34 0.01 -14.27
N ALA A 37 -9.04 -0.91 -13.61
CA ALA A 37 -9.21 -0.87 -12.16
C ALA A 37 -7.97 -1.35 -11.39
N LEU A 38 -7.29 -2.39 -11.88
CA LEU A 38 -6.13 -3.00 -11.21
C LEU A 38 -5.01 -2.00 -10.88
N PRO A 39 -4.52 -1.15 -11.82
CA PRO A 39 -3.46 -0.20 -11.50
C PRO A 39 -3.88 0.80 -10.43
N ILE A 40 -5.15 1.22 -10.42
CA ILE A 40 -5.70 2.14 -9.40
C ILE A 40 -5.69 1.45 -8.03
N TYR A 41 -6.10 0.19 -7.95
CA TYR A 41 -6.07 -0.57 -6.70
C TYR A 41 -4.65 -0.75 -6.17
N VAL A 42 -3.69 -1.05 -7.04
CA VAL A 42 -2.28 -1.19 -6.66
C VAL A 42 -1.75 0.14 -6.10
N GLN A 43 -1.96 1.25 -6.82
CA GLN A 43 -1.51 2.56 -6.36
C GLN A 43 -2.13 2.95 -5.01
N LEU A 44 -3.45 2.77 -4.86
CA LEU A 44 -4.14 3.07 -3.61
C LEU A 44 -3.65 2.20 -2.45
N TYR A 45 -3.30 0.94 -2.71
CA TYR A 45 -2.77 0.05 -1.71
C TYR A 45 -1.38 0.49 -1.23
N GLU A 46 -0.50 0.85 -2.16
CA GLU A 46 0.83 1.40 -1.84
C GLU A 46 0.74 2.71 -1.06
N GLU A 47 -0.12 3.63 -1.50
CA GLU A 47 -0.35 4.90 -0.79
C GLU A 47 -0.86 4.66 0.63
N ARG A 48 -1.85 3.79 0.82
CA ARG A 48 -2.38 3.46 2.15
C ARG A 48 -1.35 2.81 3.05
N MET A 49 -0.55 1.90 2.52
CA MET A 49 0.53 1.26 3.27
C MET A 49 1.54 2.32 3.72
N SER A 50 1.97 3.21 2.82
CA SER A 50 2.92 4.27 3.15
C SER A 50 2.41 5.22 4.25
N ILE A 51 1.11 5.56 4.21
CA ILE A 51 0.47 6.42 5.22
C ILE A 51 0.42 5.71 6.57
N GLN A 52 0.09 4.42 6.57
CA GLN A 52 0.00 3.61 7.79
C GLN A 52 1.38 3.47 8.45
N THR A 53 2.41 3.08 7.69
CA THR A 53 3.79 2.99 8.21
C THR A 53 4.29 4.33 8.72
N ARG A 54 3.96 5.44 8.03
CA ARG A 54 4.31 6.79 8.51
C ARG A 54 3.61 7.13 9.83
N LYS A 55 2.35 6.76 9.99
CA LYS A 55 1.60 6.99 11.22
C LYS A 55 2.20 6.20 12.38
N GLU A 56 2.57 4.94 12.15
CA GLU A 56 3.26 4.10 13.14
C GLU A 56 4.62 4.68 13.54
N ALA A 57 5.41 5.16 12.57
CA ALA A 57 6.66 5.86 12.85
C ALA A 57 6.45 7.07 13.77
N ILE A 58 5.41 7.88 13.53
CA ILE A 58 5.11 9.05 14.36
C ILE A 58 4.70 8.63 15.79
N LEU A 59 3.90 7.57 15.92
CA LEU A 59 3.47 7.06 17.23
C LEU A 59 4.66 6.51 18.03
N LEU A 60 5.55 5.76 17.38
CA LEU A 60 6.80 5.28 17.99
C LEU A 60 7.69 6.45 18.40
N LEU A 61 7.84 7.44 17.52
CA LEU A 61 8.61 8.64 17.83
C LEU A 61 8.03 9.37 19.03
N ASP A 62 6.71 9.55 19.13
CA ASP A 62 6.05 10.20 20.27
C ASP A 62 6.18 9.40 21.56
N HIS A 63 6.11 8.07 21.48
CA HIS A 63 6.32 7.19 22.62
C HIS A 63 7.71 7.38 23.23
N TYR A 64 8.76 7.26 22.41
CA TYR A 64 10.14 7.44 22.87
C TYR A 64 10.49 8.90 23.16
N TRP A 65 9.84 9.85 22.50
CA TRP A 65 10.07 11.28 22.75
C TRP A 65 9.79 11.65 24.20
N ASN A 66 8.67 11.19 24.74
CA ASN A 66 8.30 11.49 26.12
C ASN A 66 9.31 10.90 27.10
N ASP A 67 9.76 9.66 26.87
CA ASP A 67 10.77 9.02 27.72
C ASP A 67 12.16 9.67 27.57
N PHE A 68 12.52 10.10 26.37
CA PHE A 68 13.76 10.82 26.12
C PHE A 68 13.77 12.19 26.81
N VAL A 69 12.69 12.98 26.67
CA VAL A 69 12.61 14.34 27.22
C VAL A 69 12.37 14.36 28.73
N LEU A 70 11.52 13.49 29.26
CA LEU A 70 11.14 13.51 30.68
C LEU A 70 12.06 12.67 31.55
N ASN A 71 12.47 11.50 31.04
CA ASN A 71 13.18 10.49 31.82
C ASN A 71 14.66 10.36 31.43
N ASN A 72 15.15 11.11 30.42
CA ASN A 72 16.49 10.98 29.84
C ASN A 72 16.84 9.53 29.44
N VAL A 73 15.84 8.75 29.04
CA VAL A 73 16.04 7.36 28.60
C VAL A 73 16.44 7.38 27.14
N VAL A 74 17.62 6.82 26.84
CA VAL A 74 18.08 6.69 25.45
C VAL A 74 17.24 5.63 24.74
N PRO A 75 16.58 5.98 23.62
CA PRO A 75 15.74 5.04 22.89
C PRO A 75 16.56 3.92 22.23
N PRO A 76 15.95 2.77 21.94
CA PRO A 76 16.61 1.71 21.19
C PRO A 76 16.95 2.19 19.78
N LYS A 77 18.11 1.77 19.26
CA LYS A 77 18.56 2.16 17.91
C LYS A 77 17.69 1.62 16.79
N GLN A 78 16.96 0.53 17.04
CA GLN A 78 16.09 -0.13 16.09
C GLN A 78 14.94 -0.81 16.81
N GLU A 79 13.75 -0.73 16.22
CA GLU A 79 12.57 -1.48 16.63
C GLU A 79 11.86 -2.05 15.40
N ILE A 80 11.28 -3.24 15.54
CA ILE A 80 10.57 -3.91 14.45
C ILE A 80 9.09 -3.97 14.83
N LEU A 81 8.24 -3.28 14.08
CA LEU A 81 6.79 -3.29 14.25
C LEU A 81 6.14 -3.83 12.98
N GLU A 82 5.26 -4.81 13.11
CA GLU A 82 4.51 -5.42 11.98
C GLU A 82 5.39 -5.80 10.76
N GLY A 83 6.64 -6.23 11.00
CA GLY A 83 7.58 -6.61 9.95
C GLY A 83 8.31 -5.44 9.27
N THR A 84 8.07 -4.20 9.70
CA THR A 84 8.82 -3.01 9.28
C THR A 84 9.86 -2.62 10.33
N ALA A 85 11.09 -2.34 9.90
CA ALA A 85 12.17 -1.91 10.77
C ALA A 85 12.21 -0.38 10.85
N PHE A 86 12.08 0.15 12.06
CA PHE A 86 12.22 1.55 12.38
C PHE A 86 13.56 1.79 13.06
N TYR A 87 14.31 2.77 12.60
CA TYR A 87 15.59 3.21 13.16
C TYR A 87 15.40 4.56 13.82
N LEU A 88 15.73 4.63 15.10
CA LEU A 88 15.74 5.88 15.85
C LEU A 88 17.16 6.44 15.88
N THR A 89 17.29 7.70 15.52
CA THR A 89 18.54 8.45 15.53
C THR A 89 18.41 9.67 16.42
N GLU A 90 19.30 9.75 17.40
CA GLU A 90 19.46 10.94 18.21
C GLU A 90 20.25 11.98 17.39
N THR A 91 19.74 13.20 17.39
CA THR A 91 20.38 14.37 16.80
C THR A 91 20.62 15.39 17.91
N PRO A 92 21.61 16.29 17.80
CA PRO A 92 21.87 17.29 18.84
C PRO A 92 20.65 18.18 19.15
N ASN A 93 19.71 18.29 18.21
CA ASN A 93 18.55 19.17 18.32
C ASN A 93 17.24 18.40 18.53
N GLY A 94 17.26 17.06 18.66
CA GLY A 94 16.03 16.27 18.64
C GLY A 94 16.19 14.76 18.44
N LEU A 95 15.06 14.11 18.24
CA LEU A 95 14.97 12.68 17.96
C LEU A 95 14.32 12.49 16.59
N CYS A 96 14.91 11.61 15.78
CA CYS A 96 14.44 11.30 14.44
C CYS A 96 14.15 9.81 14.31
N ILE A 97 13.19 9.47 13.44
CA ILE A 97 12.87 8.10 13.08
C ILE A 97 12.91 7.93 11.56
N SER A 98 13.42 6.80 11.09
CA SER A 98 13.44 6.38 9.68
C SER A 98 13.02 4.93 9.55
N TYR A 99 12.39 4.54 8.44
CA TYR A 99 11.90 3.18 8.21
C TYR A 99 12.20 2.66 6.80
N ASN A 100 13.15 3.32 6.12
CA ASN A 100 13.57 2.95 4.77
C ASN A 100 15.07 2.65 4.79
N GLU A 101 15.46 1.41 4.47
CA GLU A 101 16.86 0.97 4.45
C GLU A 101 17.68 1.66 3.35
N GLU A 102 17.06 1.96 2.19
CA GLU A 102 17.74 2.54 1.02
C GLU A 102 17.74 4.07 1.03
N LYS A 103 16.79 4.69 1.74
CA LYS A 103 16.60 6.14 1.80
C LYS A 103 16.57 6.65 3.23
N LYS A 104 17.63 6.35 3.98
CA LYS A 104 17.81 6.81 5.37
C LYS A 104 17.70 8.33 5.52
N ASP A 105 18.00 9.10 4.48
CA ASP A 105 18.06 10.57 4.55
C ASP A 105 16.80 11.29 4.03
N GLU A 106 15.93 10.64 3.25
CA GLU A 106 14.77 11.31 2.62
C GLU A 106 13.46 11.22 3.43
N LEU A 107 13.33 10.23 4.31
CA LEU A 107 12.09 9.95 5.06
C LEU A 107 12.29 10.04 6.59
N LEU A 108 13.19 10.93 7.01
CA LEU A 108 13.42 11.25 8.42
C LEU A 108 12.27 12.09 8.96
N ILE A 109 11.52 11.53 9.90
CA ILE A 109 10.57 12.30 10.70
C ILE A 109 11.30 12.70 11.96
N CYS A 110 11.56 14.00 12.11
CA CYS A 110 12.30 14.54 13.23
C CYS A 110 11.40 15.39 14.12
N ARG A 111 11.64 15.32 15.43
CA ARG A 111 11.04 16.21 16.42
C ARG A 111 12.14 16.94 17.18
N SER A 112 12.05 18.27 17.21
CA SER A 112 13.01 19.12 17.89
C SER A 112 12.75 19.18 19.39
N LEU A 113 13.82 19.28 20.18
CA LEU A 113 13.74 19.44 21.63
C LEU A 113 13.02 20.75 21.96
N PRO A 114 12.19 20.80 23.02
CA PRO A 114 11.41 22.00 23.34
C PRO A 114 12.27 23.21 23.75
N HIS A 115 13.60 23.11 23.79
CA HIS A 115 14.52 24.20 24.12
C HIS A 115 15.73 24.25 23.17
N GLU A 116 15.58 24.98 22.08
CA GLU A 116 16.70 25.69 21.44
C GLU A 116 16.35 27.18 21.56
N LYS A 117 17.14 27.91 22.37
CA LYS A 117 17.05 29.38 22.51
C LYS A 117 17.98 30.03 21.50
#